data_AF-A0A0X8L6D1-F1
#
_entry.id   AF-A0A0X8L6D1-F1
#
_cell.length_a   1.000
_cell.length_b   1.000
_cell.length_c   1.000
_cell.angle_alpha   90.00
_cell.angle_beta   90.00
_cell.angle_gamma   90.00
#
_symmetry.space_group_name_H-M   'P 1'
#
loop_
_entity.id
_entity.type
_entity.pdbx_description
1 polymer ?
#
loop_
_entity_poly.entity_id
_entity_poly.type
_entity_poly.pdbx_seq_one_letter_code
_entity_poly.pdbx_strand_id
1 'polypeptide(L)'
;MSTVPNPIDSISIDLQEIQGNILAGFNKDHQRFVFFTIEHVVRAKNWLAGFASHVDSTAAVGAFNDVFRAKRKKHKGEVNMPTATWRNIAFSYAGLEKLGAPDHATFPDDFKQGMAARKTLVGDLDRSDPSRWHGPFKKPQELHIVVMVASDIPGELAHTTDQIIAHAQLNGLRLLHVEHGEVRPDLPGHEQFGFKDGVSQPGIKGFTLSVNDQPDPNSGHQGVPGQDLLWPGEFVLGYPTQIPTTPPPPFDGPNPGQGPISASGPDWTKNGSYLVFRKLRQDVAGFMASVAAHASTLGLSSDVYGAKLVGRYASGCPLAPTSYEVDLSKLPELAPSSANGFPSAFDPNDGDPSVQHPELLDDNLINNFEYGQDLPGTWVPRAAHIRKAYPRDEEFLLADGTVDPNSALQESFTQTRRLLRRGIAYGAPLALPKDPGTPIQDDDVDRGLLFLCYQKSIESQFEFVQKTWIDNPDFPQSGDGEDPLISQTKSATMTCPIHGASTTETLSHFVVTEGGEYFFQPSITALKLIASS
;
A
#
# COMPACT_ATOMS: atom_id res chain seq x y z
N MET A 1 11.00 -25.70 -3.54
CA MET A 1 9.59 -25.70 -3.97
C MET A 1 9.59 -25.41 -5.46
N SER A 2 9.06 -26.32 -6.26
CA SER A 2 9.06 -26.23 -7.73
C SER A 2 7.86 -25.37 -8.12
N THR A 3 8.10 -24.14 -8.57
CA THR A 3 7.04 -23.19 -8.95
C THR A 3 6.37 -23.67 -10.24
N VAL A 4 5.06 -23.91 -10.20
CA VAL A 4 4.26 -24.31 -11.37
C VAL A 4 3.50 -23.07 -11.88
N PRO A 5 3.44 -22.80 -13.20
CA PRO A 5 2.53 -21.80 -13.76
C PRO A 5 1.11 -22.11 -13.30
N ASN A 6 0.40 -21.11 -12.76
CA ASN A 6 -0.93 -21.31 -12.19
C ASN A 6 -1.91 -21.78 -13.30
N PRO A 7 -2.47 -22.99 -13.20
CA PRO A 7 -3.23 -23.60 -14.30
C PRO A 7 -4.65 -23.03 -14.48
N ILE A 8 -5.12 -22.14 -13.59
CA ILE A 8 -6.56 -21.80 -13.53
C ILE A 8 -6.96 -20.57 -14.36
N ASP A 9 -6.04 -19.68 -14.74
CA ASP A 9 -6.40 -18.52 -15.59
C ASP A 9 -5.31 -18.19 -16.63
N SER A 10 -5.61 -18.41 -17.91
CA SER A 10 -4.71 -18.14 -19.04
C SER A 10 -4.64 -16.64 -19.41
N ILE A 11 -4.50 -15.76 -18.41
CA ILE A 11 -4.36 -14.32 -18.66
C ILE A 11 -2.91 -14.04 -19.04
N SER A 12 -2.72 -13.54 -20.27
CA SER A 12 -1.43 -13.02 -20.72
C SER A 12 -1.39 -11.52 -20.47
N ILE A 13 -0.49 -11.08 -19.59
CA ILE A 13 -0.23 -9.67 -19.31
C ILE A 13 0.99 -9.22 -20.13
N ASP A 14 0.87 -8.10 -20.82
CA ASP A 14 1.99 -7.51 -21.57
C ASP A 14 2.93 -6.75 -20.63
N LEU A 15 3.77 -7.50 -19.92
CA LEU A 15 4.69 -6.98 -18.91
C LEU A 15 5.78 -6.05 -19.49
N GLN A 16 5.98 -6.05 -20.82
CA GLN A 16 6.92 -5.15 -21.47
C GLN A 16 6.35 -3.74 -21.64
N GLU A 17 5.03 -3.61 -21.77
CA GLU A 17 4.37 -2.33 -21.94
C GLU A 17 4.02 -1.64 -20.61
N ILE A 18 3.92 -2.40 -19.52
CA ILE A 18 3.56 -1.88 -18.20
C ILE A 18 4.82 -1.37 -17.50
N GLN A 19 4.83 -0.10 -17.11
CA GLN A 19 5.91 0.49 -16.34
C GLN A 19 6.13 -0.23 -14.99
N GLY A 20 7.39 -0.50 -14.64
CA GLY A 20 7.77 -1.51 -13.65
C GLY A 20 7.37 -1.25 -12.19
N ASN A 21 7.18 0.01 -11.78
CA ASN A 21 6.76 0.31 -10.42
C ASN A 21 5.29 -0.08 -10.15
N ILE A 22 4.48 -0.27 -11.21
CA ILE A 22 3.06 -0.66 -11.09
C ILE A 22 2.94 -2.07 -10.50
N LEU A 23 3.34 -3.11 -11.24
CA LEU A 23 3.14 -4.50 -10.82
C LEU A 23 4.33 -5.07 -10.04
N ALA A 24 5.57 -4.91 -10.54
CA ALA A 24 6.75 -5.52 -9.92
C ALA A 24 7.23 -4.74 -8.69
N GLY A 25 7.11 -3.41 -8.72
CA GLY A 25 7.62 -2.51 -7.68
C GLY A 25 9.14 -2.39 -7.73
N PHE A 26 9.66 -1.17 -7.59
CA PHE A 26 11.11 -0.94 -7.65
C PHE A 26 11.88 -1.58 -6.50
N ASN A 27 11.29 -1.61 -5.29
CA ASN A 27 11.85 -2.26 -4.09
C ASN A 27 13.33 -1.86 -3.85
N LYS A 28 13.59 -0.55 -3.83
CA LYS A 28 14.91 0.05 -3.60
C LYS A 28 14.92 0.90 -2.35
N ASP A 29 16.09 0.97 -1.74
CA ASP A 29 16.32 1.70 -0.49
C ASP A 29 16.30 3.22 -0.69
N HIS A 30 16.71 3.68 -1.86
CA HIS A 30 16.79 5.10 -2.17
C HIS A 30 15.87 5.46 -3.33
N GLN A 31 15.01 6.45 -3.16
CA GLN A 31 14.10 6.93 -4.21
C GLN A 31 14.05 8.45 -4.30
N ARG A 32 13.83 8.97 -5.52
CA ARG A 32 13.57 10.39 -5.78
C ARG A 32 12.34 10.52 -6.67
N PHE A 33 11.47 11.45 -6.32
CA PHE A 33 10.29 11.85 -7.10
C PHE A 33 10.53 13.25 -7.64
N VAL A 34 10.79 13.34 -8.93
CA VAL A 34 11.21 14.57 -9.60
C VAL A 34 10.00 15.18 -10.30
N PHE A 35 9.52 16.29 -9.78
CA PHE A 35 8.32 16.97 -10.26
C PHE A 35 8.67 18.08 -11.24
N PHE A 36 8.02 18.08 -12.40
CA PHE A 36 8.24 19.07 -13.44
C PHE A 36 6.95 19.80 -13.83
N THR A 37 7.14 21.06 -14.22
CA THR A 37 6.20 21.76 -15.08
C THR A 37 6.73 21.80 -16.51
N ILE A 38 5.83 22.04 -17.47
CA ILE A 38 6.13 22.10 -18.89
C ILE A 38 6.06 23.57 -19.29
N GLU A 39 7.15 24.11 -19.82
CA GLU A 39 7.23 25.51 -20.28
C GLU A 39 7.19 25.60 -21.81
N HIS A 40 7.76 24.61 -22.50
CA HIS A 40 7.76 24.54 -23.96
C HIS A 40 7.31 23.17 -24.45
N VAL A 41 6.04 23.05 -24.85
CA VAL A 41 5.39 21.79 -25.21
C VAL A 41 6.15 20.98 -26.26
N VAL A 42 6.54 21.60 -27.38
CA VAL A 42 7.26 20.89 -28.47
C VAL A 42 8.60 20.31 -28.00
N ARG A 43 9.35 21.05 -27.17
CA ARG A 43 10.63 20.55 -26.64
C ARG A 43 10.40 19.47 -25.58
N ALA A 44 9.37 19.62 -24.75
CA ALA A 44 9.03 18.64 -23.74
C ALA A 44 8.60 17.31 -24.37
N LYS A 45 7.85 17.35 -25.49
CA LYS A 45 7.53 16.18 -26.31
C LYS A 45 8.79 15.49 -26.87
N ASN A 46 9.75 16.26 -27.38
CA ASN A 46 11.04 15.70 -27.84
C ASN A 46 11.81 15.03 -26.71
N TRP A 47 11.84 15.64 -25.53
CA TRP A 47 12.43 15.02 -24.34
C TRP A 47 11.71 13.72 -23.97
N LEU A 48 10.37 13.74 -23.96
CA LEU A 48 9.55 12.56 -23.64
C LEU A 48 9.82 11.40 -24.61
N ALA A 49 9.94 11.68 -25.91
CA ALA A 49 10.28 10.67 -26.91
C ALA A 49 11.63 9.98 -26.62
N GLY A 50 12.64 10.75 -26.19
CA GLY A 50 13.93 10.20 -25.78
C GLY A 50 13.87 9.47 -24.43
N PHE A 51 13.13 10.01 -23.47
CA PHE A 51 12.97 9.45 -22.13
C PHE A 51 12.21 8.12 -22.14
N ALA A 52 11.22 7.95 -23.02
CA ALA A 52 10.42 6.72 -23.13
C ALA A 52 11.25 5.44 -23.32
N SER A 53 12.42 5.53 -23.97
CA SER A 53 13.35 4.40 -24.16
C SER A 53 14.15 4.02 -22.90
N HIS A 54 14.10 4.86 -21.86
CA HIS A 54 14.80 4.66 -20.58
C HIS A 54 13.85 4.26 -19.45
N VAL A 55 12.55 4.14 -19.74
CA VAL A 55 11.52 3.73 -18.78
C VAL A 55 11.59 2.23 -18.58
N ASP A 56 11.69 1.79 -17.33
CA ASP A 56 11.81 0.39 -16.99
C ASP A 56 10.46 -0.31 -16.94
N SER A 57 10.36 -1.47 -17.57
CA SER A 57 9.14 -2.28 -17.65
C SER A 57 8.99 -3.22 -16.45
N THR A 58 7.76 -3.71 -16.24
CA THR A 58 7.43 -4.73 -15.25
C THR A 58 8.22 -6.01 -15.50
N ALA A 59 8.44 -6.38 -16.76
CA ALA A 59 9.25 -7.54 -17.11
C ALA A 59 10.70 -7.41 -16.60
N ALA A 60 11.34 -6.26 -16.82
CA ALA A 60 12.72 -6.03 -16.41
C ALA A 60 12.87 -5.98 -14.87
N VAL A 61 12.00 -5.22 -14.21
CA VAL A 61 12.01 -5.08 -12.74
C VAL A 61 11.65 -6.41 -12.07
N GLY A 62 10.65 -7.14 -12.58
CA GLY A 62 10.23 -8.44 -12.06
C GLY A 62 11.36 -9.47 -12.13
N ALA A 63 12.02 -9.60 -13.29
CA ALA A 63 13.15 -10.50 -13.47
C ALA A 63 14.32 -10.18 -12.52
N PHE A 64 14.61 -8.89 -12.28
CA PHE A 64 15.60 -8.49 -11.29
C PHE A 64 15.17 -8.89 -9.87
N ASN A 65 13.92 -8.63 -9.49
CA ASN A 65 13.39 -8.95 -8.16
C ASN A 65 13.45 -10.45 -7.87
N ASP A 66 13.21 -11.30 -8.87
CA ASP A 66 13.38 -12.76 -8.75
C ASP A 66 14.82 -13.15 -8.45
N VAL A 67 15.78 -12.61 -9.20
CA VAL A 67 17.22 -12.87 -9.00
C VAL A 67 17.67 -12.36 -7.64
N PHE A 68 17.22 -11.18 -7.23
CA PHE A 68 17.52 -10.59 -5.93
C PHE A 68 17.01 -11.49 -4.79
N ARG A 69 15.72 -11.87 -4.80
CA ARG A 69 15.14 -12.76 -3.78
C ARG A 69 15.87 -14.11 -3.71
N ALA A 70 16.15 -14.73 -4.86
CA ALA A 70 16.85 -16.01 -4.91
C ALA A 70 18.25 -15.93 -4.29
N LYS A 71 19.01 -14.84 -4.57
CA LYS A 71 20.33 -14.61 -3.97
C LYS A 71 20.26 -14.35 -2.47
N ARG A 72 19.33 -13.49 -2.02
CA ARG A 72 19.15 -13.18 -0.59
C ARG A 72 18.87 -14.45 0.21
N LYS A 73 17.97 -15.30 -0.30
CA LYS A 73 17.64 -16.59 0.31
C LYS A 73 18.85 -17.54 0.37
N LYS A 74 19.66 -17.59 -0.70
CA LYS A 74 20.85 -18.45 -0.77
C LYS A 74 21.95 -17.99 0.19
N HIS A 75 22.17 -16.69 0.33
CA HIS A 75 23.28 -16.12 1.09
C HIS A 75 22.94 -15.75 2.52
N LYS A 76 21.67 -15.86 2.94
CA LYS A 76 21.17 -15.47 4.27
C LYS A 76 21.62 -14.05 4.67
N GLY A 77 21.59 -13.12 3.71
CA GLY A 77 22.10 -11.77 3.89
C GLY A 77 22.25 -11.02 2.57
N GLU A 78 22.81 -9.81 2.64
CA GLU A 78 22.86 -8.83 1.53
C GLU A 78 24.27 -8.61 0.96
N VAL A 79 25.18 -9.56 1.20
CA VAL A 79 26.54 -9.49 0.64
C VAL A 79 26.52 -9.81 -0.86
N ASN A 80 27.13 -8.95 -1.68
CA ASN A 80 27.26 -9.10 -3.15
C ASN A 80 25.91 -9.24 -3.89
N MET A 81 24.91 -8.49 -3.43
CA MET A 81 23.62 -8.42 -4.09
C MET A 81 23.72 -7.69 -5.43
N PRO A 82 22.92 -8.08 -6.43
CA PRO A 82 22.82 -7.31 -7.67
C PRO A 82 22.24 -5.93 -7.34
N THR A 83 22.69 -4.91 -8.08
CA THR A 83 22.19 -3.54 -7.94
C THR A 83 21.55 -3.08 -9.24
N ALA A 84 20.60 -2.15 -9.14
CA ALA A 84 19.90 -1.54 -10.25
C ALA A 84 19.51 -0.09 -9.95
N THR A 85 19.31 0.68 -11.01
CA THR A 85 18.69 2.02 -10.96
C THR A 85 17.53 2.05 -11.95
N TRP A 86 16.32 2.26 -11.43
CA TRP A 86 15.08 2.22 -12.18
C TRP A 86 14.49 3.62 -12.41
N ARG A 87 13.77 3.80 -13.51
CA ARG A 87 13.07 5.03 -13.91
C ARG A 87 11.66 4.75 -14.43
N ASN A 88 10.67 5.45 -13.90
CA ASN A 88 9.30 5.49 -14.41
C ASN A 88 8.78 6.92 -14.46
N ILE A 89 7.67 7.16 -15.16
CA ILE A 89 7.10 8.49 -15.38
C ILE A 89 5.57 8.44 -15.38
N ALA A 90 4.95 9.41 -14.72
CA ALA A 90 3.50 9.59 -14.70
C ALA A 90 3.12 11.07 -14.90
N PHE A 91 1.88 11.31 -15.31
CA PHE A 91 1.37 12.63 -15.70
C PHE A 91 0.12 12.97 -14.93
N SER A 92 0.02 14.20 -14.41
CA SER A 92 -1.27 14.71 -13.94
C SER A 92 -2.18 14.99 -15.13
N TYR A 93 -3.47 15.21 -14.88
CA TYR A 93 -4.37 15.62 -15.95
C TYR A 93 -3.93 16.93 -16.61
N ALA A 94 -3.52 17.93 -15.81
CA ALA A 94 -3.00 19.19 -16.33
C ALA A 94 -1.77 18.99 -17.24
N GLY A 95 -0.91 18.01 -16.91
CA GLY A 95 0.21 17.63 -17.77
C GLY A 95 -0.22 17.02 -19.10
N LEU A 96 -1.19 16.11 -19.10
CA LEU A 96 -1.73 15.49 -20.31
C LEU A 96 -2.45 16.50 -21.21
N GLU A 97 -3.25 17.39 -20.62
CA GLU A 97 -3.91 18.49 -21.33
C GLU A 97 -2.88 19.42 -21.96
N LYS A 98 -1.83 19.81 -21.21
CA LYS A 98 -0.80 20.71 -21.72
C LYS A 98 0.06 20.08 -22.81
N LEU A 99 0.25 18.76 -22.77
CA LEU A 99 0.87 18.01 -23.85
C LEU A 99 -0.08 17.81 -25.04
N GLY A 100 -1.37 18.11 -24.92
CA GLY A 100 -2.35 17.84 -25.96
C GLY A 100 -2.47 16.34 -26.25
N ALA A 101 -2.42 15.51 -25.22
CA ALA A 101 -2.56 14.06 -25.36
C ALA A 101 -3.91 13.73 -26.05
N PRO A 102 -3.94 12.83 -27.05
CA PRO A 102 -5.16 12.57 -27.81
C PRO A 102 -6.33 12.16 -26.91
N ASP A 103 -7.51 12.73 -27.16
CA ASP A 103 -8.76 12.46 -26.46
C ASP A 103 -8.72 12.64 -24.92
N HIS A 104 -7.76 13.40 -24.38
CA HIS A 104 -7.59 13.59 -22.93
C HIS A 104 -8.88 14.05 -22.21
N ALA A 105 -9.79 14.76 -22.89
CA ALA A 105 -11.07 15.18 -22.30
C ALA A 105 -11.96 14.02 -21.82
N THR A 106 -11.73 12.78 -22.31
CA THR A 106 -12.50 11.58 -21.94
C THR A 106 -12.09 10.95 -20.60
N PHE A 107 -11.00 11.41 -19.98
CA PHE A 107 -10.63 10.98 -18.63
C PHE A 107 -11.77 11.26 -17.61
N PRO A 108 -11.88 10.43 -16.56
CA PRO A 108 -12.92 10.57 -15.54
C PRO A 108 -12.69 11.83 -14.69
N ASP A 109 -13.79 12.33 -14.11
CA ASP A 109 -13.80 13.63 -13.42
C ASP A 109 -12.92 13.65 -12.16
N ASP A 110 -12.79 12.54 -11.46
CA ASP A 110 -11.91 12.40 -10.30
C ASP A 110 -10.45 12.72 -10.65
N PHE A 111 -9.92 12.11 -11.72
CA PHE A 111 -8.57 12.37 -12.22
C PHE A 111 -8.42 13.78 -12.81
N LYS A 112 -9.43 14.28 -13.55
CA LYS A 112 -9.38 15.63 -14.13
C LYS A 112 -9.34 16.74 -13.09
N GLN A 113 -10.07 16.56 -11.99
CA GLN A 113 -10.14 17.55 -10.91
C GLN A 113 -8.85 17.61 -10.09
N GLY A 114 -8.15 16.49 -9.96
CA GLY A 114 -6.94 16.38 -9.14
C GLY A 114 -7.25 16.33 -7.64
N MET A 115 -6.26 15.89 -6.86
CA MET A 115 -6.46 15.51 -5.46
C MET A 115 -6.88 16.68 -4.56
N ALA A 116 -6.28 17.87 -4.77
CA ALA A 116 -6.57 19.05 -3.97
C ALA A 116 -8.06 19.47 -4.03
N ALA A 117 -8.69 19.34 -5.20
CA ALA A 117 -10.11 19.66 -5.37
C ALA A 117 -11.02 18.63 -4.67
N ARG A 118 -10.50 17.42 -4.41
CA ARG A 118 -11.25 16.29 -3.82
C ARG A 118 -10.98 16.11 -2.33
N LYS A 119 -10.40 17.12 -1.68
CA LYS A 119 -10.11 17.19 -0.23
C LYS A 119 -11.23 16.70 0.69
N THR A 120 -12.50 16.95 0.37
CA THR A 120 -13.64 16.52 1.20
C THR A 120 -13.92 15.02 1.10
N LEU A 121 -13.47 14.37 0.03
CA LEU A 121 -13.62 12.92 -0.15
C LEU A 121 -12.45 12.17 0.49
N VAL A 122 -11.24 12.73 0.44
CA VAL A 122 -10.04 12.09 1.00
C VAL A 122 -9.71 12.56 2.42
N GLY A 123 -10.60 13.33 3.03
CA GLY A 123 -10.50 13.81 4.40
C GLY A 123 -9.52 14.95 4.64
N ASP A 124 -8.81 15.46 3.61
CA ASP A 124 -7.78 16.50 3.73
C ASP A 124 -8.32 17.88 4.11
N LEU A 125 -8.69 18.01 5.38
CA LEU A 125 -9.28 19.18 6.00
C LEU A 125 -8.35 19.69 7.11
N ASP A 126 -8.70 20.85 7.67
CA ASP A 126 -8.01 21.46 8.80
C ASP A 126 -6.49 21.59 8.60
N ARG A 127 -5.67 20.76 9.26
CA ARG A 127 -4.20 20.78 9.16
C ARG A 127 -3.66 20.17 7.88
N SER A 128 -4.42 19.27 7.26
CA SER A 128 -4.11 18.60 5.99
C SER A 128 -4.74 19.29 4.79
N ASP A 129 -5.40 20.44 5.00
CA ASP A 129 -6.04 21.21 3.94
C ASP A 129 -5.05 21.57 2.81
N PRO A 130 -5.43 21.42 1.52
CA PRO A 130 -4.55 21.77 0.40
C PRO A 130 -4.01 23.19 0.40
N SER A 131 -4.69 24.14 1.07
CA SER A 131 -4.16 25.51 1.28
C SER A 131 -2.89 25.56 2.15
N ARG A 132 -2.62 24.51 2.93
CA ARG A 132 -1.46 24.35 3.82
C ARG A 132 -0.37 23.44 3.26
N TRP A 133 -0.65 22.68 2.19
CA TRP A 133 0.32 21.78 1.56
C TRP A 133 1.62 22.49 1.18
N HIS A 134 2.71 21.75 1.03
CA HIS A 134 4.06 22.26 0.80
C HIS A 134 4.48 22.15 -0.67
N GLY A 135 5.54 22.89 -1.02
CA GLY A 135 6.21 22.77 -2.32
C GLY A 135 5.29 22.89 -3.54
N PRO A 136 5.39 21.97 -4.52
CA PRO A 136 4.64 22.06 -5.77
C PRO A 136 3.14 21.79 -5.60
N PHE A 137 2.74 21.15 -4.50
CA PHE A 137 1.36 20.71 -4.27
C PHE A 137 0.39 21.88 -3.96
N LYS A 138 0.90 23.07 -3.63
CA LYS A 138 0.08 24.30 -3.53
C LYS A 138 -0.49 24.77 -4.87
N LYS A 139 0.09 24.30 -5.98
CA LYS A 139 -0.27 24.70 -7.34
C LYS A 139 -0.39 23.46 -8.23
N PRO A 140 -1.38 22.59 -7.99
CA PRO A 140 -1.55 21.34 -8.73
C PRO A 140 -1.62 21.54 -10.25
N GLN A 141 -2.15 22.68 -10.71
CA GLN A 141 -2.20 23.05 -12.13
C GLN A 141 -0.83 23.29 -12.78
N GLU A 142 0.24 23.50 -12.01
CA GLU A 142 1.61 23.59 -12.54
C GLU A 142 2.33 22.23 -12.51
N LEU A 143 1.83 21.27 -11.73
CA LEU A 143 2.40 19.95 -11.49
C LEU A 143 2.02 19.01 -12.64
N HIS A 144 2.85 18.90 -13.67
CA HIS A 144 2.47 18.16 -14.88
C HIS A 144 3.02 16.74 -14.93
N ILE A 145 4.26 16.55 -14.49
CA ILE A 145 5.00 15.30 -14.66
C ILE A 145 5.68 14.95 -13.34
N VAL A 146 5.63 13.68 -12.97
CA VAL A 146 6.51 13.10 -11.96
C VAL A 146 7.37 12.01 -12.60
N VAL A 147 8.69 12.11 -12.42
CA VAL A 147 9.65 11.04 -12.75
C VAL A 147 10.07 10.38 -11.45
N MET A 148 9.88 9.06 -11.37
CA MET A 148 10.29 8.22 -10.25
C MET A 148 11.63 7.60 -10.57
N VAL A 149 12.64 7.85 -9.73
CA VAL A 149 13.96 7.23 -9.84
C VAL A 149 14.24 6.46 -8.56
N ALA A 150 14.70 5.21 -8.66
CA ALA A 150 14.96 4.36 -7.51
C ALA A 150 16.29 3.62 -7.71
N SER A 151 17.12 3.49 -6.67
CA SER A 151 18.41 2.80 -6.78
C SER A 151 18.80 2.11 -5.47
N ASP A 152 19.58 1.03 -5.59
CA ASP A 152 20.29 0.42 -4.45
C ASP A 152 21.52 1.24 -4.04
N ILE A 153 22.00 2.17 -4.88
CA ILE A 153 23.22 2.94 -4.65
C ILE A 153 22.91 4.45 -4.63
N PRO A 154 23.15 5.16 -3.52
CA PRO A 154 22.86 6.60 -3.42
C PRO A 154 23.54 7.46 -4.50
N GLY A 155 24.79 7.12 -4.84
CA GLY A 155 25.55 7.82 -5.89
C GLY A 155 24.93 7.67 -7.28
N GLU A 156 24.44 6.48 -7.62
CA GLU A 156 23.78 6.21 -8.91
C GLU A 156 22.41 6.88 -9.00
N LEU A 157 21.66 6.90 -7.88
CA LEU A 157 20.41 7.67 -7.77
C LEU A 157 20.66 9.16 -8.00
N ALA A 158 21.67 9.72 -7.33
CA ALA A 158 22.03 11.13 -7.48
C ALA A 158 22.42 11.45 -8.92
N HIS A 159 23.36 10.69 -9.48
CA HIS A 159 23.84 10.89 -10.84
C HIS A 159 22.72 10.80 -11.88
N THR A 160 21.90 9.75 -11.81
CA THR A 160 20.77 9.55 -12.74
C THR A 160 19.76 10.69 -12.63
N THR A 161 19.45 11.11 -11.41
CA THR A 161 18.47 12.19 -11.18
C THR A 161 18.98 13.52 -11.73
N ASP A 162 20.24 13.85 -11.50
CA ASP A 162 20.86 15.09 -11.99
C ASP A 162 20.89 15.12 -13.52
N GLN A 163 21.18 13.98 -14.17
CA GLN A 163 21.08 13.83 -15.62
C GLN A 163 19.67 14.08 -16.14
N ILE A 164 18.66 13.47 -15.51
CA ILE A 164 17.25 13.65 -15.90
C ILE A 164 16.85 15.12 -15.79
N ILE A 165 17.19 15.77 -14.67
CA ILE A 165 16.89 17.19 -14.43
C ILE A 165 17.56 18.07 -15.48
N ALA A 166 18.87 17.90 -15.71
CA ALA A 166 19.61 18.71 -16.66
C ALA A 166 19.06 18.56 -18.09
N HIS A 167 18.80 17.33 -18.54
CA HIS A 167 18.22 17.07 -19.85
C HIS A 167 16.79 17.62 -19.97
N ALA A 168 15.95 17.48 -18.94
CA ALA A 168 14.58 18.01 -18.94
C ALA A 168 14.57 19.56 -19.03
N GLN A 169 15.44 20.22 -18.26
CA GLN A 169 15.58 21.68 -18.26
C GLN A 169 16.00 22.27 -19.61
N LEU A 170 16.93 21.61 -20.30
CA LEU A 170 17.34 22.00 -21.65
C LEU A 170 16.22 21.82 -22.69
N ASN A 171 15.24 20.96 -22.39
CA ASN A 171 14.17 20.59 -23.30
C ASN A 171 12.79 21.08 -22.85
N GLY A 172 12.73 22.23 -22.18
CA GLY A 172 11.46 22.93 -21.98
C GLY A 172 10.59 22.42 -20.85
N LEU A 173 11.16 21.64 -19.93
CA LEU A 173 10.58 21.38 -18.62
C LEU A 173 11.28 22.26 -17.58
N ARG A 174 10.58 22.68 -16.53
CA ARG A 174 11.20 23.31 -15.36
C ARG A 174 10.99 22.43 -14.14
N LEU A 175 12.07 22.17 -13.42
CA LEU A 175 12.03 21.47 -12.14
C LEU A 175 11.20 22.30 -11.15
N LEU A 176 10.19 21.67 -10.56
CA LEU A 176 9.42 22.24 -9.47
C LEU A 176 10.00 21.81 -8.12
N HIS A 177 10.29 20.52 -7.96
CA HIS A 177 10.67 19.94 -6.69
C HIS A 177 11.28 18.54 -6.88
N VAL A 178 12.11 18.13 -5.94
CA VAL A 178 12.56 16.74 -5.78
C VAL A 178 12.17 16.29 -4.38
N GLU A 179 11.30 15.29 -4.28
CA GLU A 179 11.01 14.64 -3.00
C GLU A 179 11.92 13.42 -2.84
N HIS A 180 12.43 13.21 -1.64
CA HIS A 180 13.43 12.18 -1.34
C HIS A 180 12.80 11.09 -0.46
N GLY A 181 12.79 9.86 -0.95
CA GLY A 181 12.41 8.68 -0.20
C GLY A 181 13.63 7.86 0.19
N GLU A 182 13.62 7.34 1.40
CA GLU A 182 14.73 6.60 2.00
C GLU A 182 14.18 5.51 2.92
N VAL A 183 14.63 4.27 2.74
CA VAL A 183 14.38 3.21 3.71
C VAL A 183 15.08 3.57 5.01
N ARG A 184 14.39 3.39 6.14
CA ARG A 184 14.95 3.64 7.47
C ARG A 184 16.25 2.87 7.68
N PRO A 185 17.39 3.54 7.96
CA PRO A 185 18.67 2.86 8.14
C PRO A 185 18.75 2.10 9.47
N ASP A 186 17.99 2.54 10.47
CA ASP A 186 17.92 1.90 11.79
C ASP A 186 16.97 0.70 11.82
N LEU A 187 15.91 0.73 10.99
CA LEU A 187 14.89 -0.30 10.95
C LEU A 187 14.35 -0.54 9.52
N PRO A 188 15.12 -1.18 8.62
CA PRO A 188 14.73 -1.35 7.22
C PRO A 188 13.37 -2.05 7.03
N GLY A 189 12.58 -1.51 6.11
CA GLY A 189 11.22 -1.98 5.80
C GLY A 189 10.16 -1.65 6.86
N HIS A 190 10.47 -0.75 7.80
CA HIS A 190 9.49 -0.19 8.73
C HIS A 190 9.22 1.28 8.40
N GLU A 191 8.01 1.76 8.66
CA GLU A 191 7.64 3.17 8.52
C GLU A 191 8.07 3.99 9.75
N GLN A 192 7.81 5.30 9.83
CA GLN A 192 8.40 6.16 10.87
C GLN A 192 7.86 5.92 12.29
N PHE A 193 6.65 5.41 12.46
CA PHE A 193 6.14 4.95 13.76
C PHE A 193 6.77 3.62 14.22
N GLY A 194 7.57 2.96 13.39
CA GLY A 194 8.30 1.74 13.75
C GLY A 194 7.60 0.43 13.44
N PHE A 195 6.52 0.44 12.64
CA PHE A 195 5.82 -0.77 12.23
C PHE A 195 6.31 -1.27 10.88
N LYS A 196 6.44 -2.60 10.76
CA LYS A 196 6.76 -3.27 9.50
C LYS A 196 5.70 -2.94 8.45
N ASP A 197 6.12 -2.33 7.34
CA ASP A 197 5.24 -2.02 6.21
C ASP A 197 5.54 -2.94 5.02
N GLY A 198 4.66 -2.94 4.03
CA GLY A 198 4.78 -3.70 2.79
C GLY A 198 4.43 -5.19 2.91
N VAL A 199 3.92 -5.64 4.06
CA VAL A 199 3.57 -7.06 4.32
C VAL A 199 2.42 -7.54 3.42
N SER A 200 1.26 -6.87 3.49
CA SER A 200 0.06 -7.28 2.75
C SER A 200 -0.08 -6.50 1.44
N GLN A 201 0.05 -7.20 0.33
CA GLN A 201 -0.18 -6.71 -1.04
C GLN A 201 -1.06 -7.71 -1.79
N PRO A 202 -1.97 -7.29 -2.67
CA PRO A 202 -2.75 -8.21 -3.47
C PRO A 202 -1.84 -9.03 -4.40
N GLY A 203 -2.11 -10.33 -4.50
CA GLY A 203 -1.55 -11.15 -5.56
C GLY A 203 -2.28 -10.87 -6.86
N ILE A 204 -1.61 -11.03 -8.00
CA ILE A 204 -2.15 -10.69 -9.31
C ILE A 204 -2.16 -11.93 -10.21
N LYS A 205 -3.34 -12.33 -10.70
CA LYS A 205 -3.48 -13.42 -11.68
C LYS A 205 -2.63 -13.14 -12.91
N GLY A 206 -1.87 -14.14 -13.37
CA GLY A 206 -0.97 -14.02 -14.53
C GLY A 206 0.36 -13.32 -14.25
N PHE A 207 0.63 -12.89 -13.00
CA PHE A 207 1.90 -12.27 -12.60
C PHE A 207 2.48 -12.85 -11.31
N THR A 208 1.68 -12.95 -10.25
CA THR A 208 2.10 -13.53 -8.97
C THR A 208 2.08 -15.05 -9.06
N LEU A 209 3.18 -15.70 -8.64
CA LEU A 209 3.29 -17.15 -8.60
C LEU A 209 2.50 -17.70 -7.41
N SER A 210 1.74 -18.78 -7.62
CA SER A 210 1.11 -19.55 -6.53
C SER A 210 2.12 -20.52 -5.90
N VAL A 211 2.10 -20.67 -4.57
CA VAL A 211 2.83 -21.76 -3.89
C VAL A 211 1.98 -23.03 -3.93
N ASN A 212 2.36 -23.96 -4.80
CA ASN A 212 1.59 -25.17 -5.12
C ASN A 212 2.08 -26.39 -4.30
N ASP A 213 2.07 -26.27 -2.97
CA ASP A 213 2.68 -27.29 -2.09
C ASP A 213 1.66 -28.10 -1.26
N GLN A 214 0.34 -27.85 -1.39
CA GLN A 214 -0.70 -28.67 -0.75
C GLN A 214 -1.88 -28.95 -1.69
N PRO A 215 -2.46 -30.16 -1.70
CA PRO A 215 -3.65 -30.50 -2.47
C PRO A 215 -4.92 -29.97 -1.79
N ASP A 216 -4.98 -28.66 -1.57
CA ASP A 216 -6.19 -27.98 -1.09
C ASP A 216 -6.97 -27.41 -2.30
N PRO A 217 -8.33 -27.47 -2.33
CA PRO A 217 -9.15 -26.71 -3.28
C PRO A 217 -8.73 -25.25 -3.54
N ASN A 218 -8.04 -24.57 -2.61
CA ASN A 218 -7.58 -23.17 -2.79
C ASN A 218 -6.18 -23.00 -3.37
N SER A 219 -5.42 -24.08 -3.55
CA SER A 219 -4.00 -24.06 -3.97
C SER A 219 -3.71 -23.39 -5.34
N GLY A 220 -4.74 -23.07 -6.14
CA GLY A 220 -4.62 -22.30 -7.39
C GLY A 220 -5.05 -20.83 -7.30
N HIS A 221 -5.45 -20.33 -6.14
CA HIS A 221 -6.12 -19.05 -5.98
C HIS A 221 -5.38 -18.02 -5.13
N GLN A 222 -4.27 -18.41 -4.52
CA GLN A 222 -3.42 -17.55 -3.70
C GLN A 222 -1.98 -17.50 -4.22
N GLY A 223 -1.27 -16.42 -3.89
CA GLY A 223 0.17 -16.31 -4.03
C GLY A 223 0.83 -17.11 -2.92
N VAL A 224 1.04 -16.47 -1.77
CA VAL A 224 1.25 -17.10 -0.46
C VAL A 224 -0.07 -17.17 0.33
N PRO A 225 -0.20 -18.01 1.37
CA PRO A 225 -1.41 -18.07 2.19
C PRO A 225 -1.88 -16.69 2.70
N GLY A 226 -3.18 -16.40 2.53
CA GLY A 226 -3.81 -15.11 2.82
C GLY A 226 -3.46 -13.98 1.84
N GLN A 227 -2.85 -14.31 0.70
CA GLN A 227 -2.64 -13.39 -0.43
C GLN A 227 -3.41 -13.89 -1.65
N ASP A 228 -4.64 -13.43 -1.81
CA ASP A 228 -5.47 -13.83 -2.95
C ASP A 228 -4.99 -13.25 -4.28
N LEU A 229 -5.18 -14.04 -5.33
CA LEU A 229 -4.86 -13.68 -6.70
C LEU A 229 -6.03 -12.96 -7.34
N LEU A 230 -5.94 -11.64 -7.40
CA LEU A 230 -6.94 -10.76 -7.97
C LEU A 230 -6.75 -10.57 -9.47
N TRP A 231 -7.81 -10.14 -10.13
CA TRP A 231 -7.76 -9.87 -11.56
C TRP A 231 -6.92 -8.62 -11.86
N PRO A 232 -6.01 -8.66 -12.84
CA PRO A 232 -5.08 -7.55 -13.10
C PRO A 232 -5.80 -6.26 -13.50
N GLY A 233 -7.03 -6.33 -14.02
CA GLY A 233 -7.84 -5.18 -14.39
C GLY A 233 -8.21 -4.26 -13.23
N GLU A 234 -8.08 -4.69 -11.97
CA GLU A 234 -8.24 -3.82 -10.79
C GLU A 234 -7.07 -2.84 -10.61
N PHE A 235 -5.95 -3.08 -11.27
CA PHE A 235 -4.73 -2.30 -11.10
C PHE A 235 -4.15 -1.75 -12.40
N VAL A 236 -4.37 -2.46 -13.52
CA VAL A 236 -3.87 -2.10 -14.85
C VAL A 236 -5.02 -2.07 -15.84
N LEU A 237 -5.15 -0.99 -16.59
CA LEU A 237 -6.21 -0.83 -17.59
C LEU A 237 -6.00 -1.77 -18.79
N GLY A 238 -7.11 -2.25 -19.36
CA GLY A 238 -7.14 -3.13 -20.52
C GLY A 238 -7.08 -4.63 -20.20
N TYR A 239 -7.32 -5.01 -18.95
CA TYR A 239 -7.41 -6.40 -18.49
C TYR A 239 -8.73 -6.65 -17.77
N PRO A 240 -9.18 -7.91 -17.61
CA PRO A 240 -10.41 -8.18 -16.89
C PRO A 240 -10.34 -7.66 -15.46
N THR A 241 -11.39 -6.97 -15.02
CA THR A 241 -11.62 -6.60 -13.63
C THR A 241 -12.17 -7.82 -12.87
N GLN A 242 -12.64 -7.60 -11.65
CA GLN A 242 -13.33 -8.62 -10.89
C GLN A 242 -14.74 -8.18 -10.50
N ILE A 243 -15.62 -9.15 -10.26
CA ILE A 243 -16.97 -8.94 -9.73
C ILE A 243 -17.16 -9.80 -8.47
N PRO A 244 -17.83 -9.28 -7.42
CA PRO A 244 -18.16 -10.10 -6.25
C PRO A 244 -18.93 -11.36 -6.67
N THR A 245 -18.56 -12.51 -6.11
CA THR A 245 -19.26 -13.78 -6.33
C THR A 245 -20.52 -13.86 -5.48
N THR A 246 -21.61 -14.38 -6.04
CA THR A 246 -22.90 -14.53 -5.32
C THR A 246 -23.66 -15.80 -5.79
N PRO A 247 -24.07 -16.71 -4.89
CA PRO A 247 -23.76 -16.70 -3.45
C PRO A 247 -22.25 -16.88 -3.21
N PRO A 248 -21.71 -16.37 -2.09
CA PRO A 248 -20.33 -16.65 -1.73
C PRO A 248 -20.12 -18.17 -1.56
N PRO A 249 -18.93 -18.69 -1.89
CA PRO A 249 -18.62 -20.11 -1.71
C PRO A 249 -18.69 -20.51 -0.22
N PRO A 250 -18.94 -21.78 0.10
CA PRO A 250 -18.97 -22.27 1.48
C PRO A 250 -17.58 -22.45 2.13
N PHE A 251 -16.51 -22.10 1.42
CA PHE A 251 -15.12 -22.13 1.89
C PHE A 251 -14.42 -20.82 1.47
N ASP A 252 -13.32 -20.48 2.17
CA ASP A 252 -12.39 -19.42 1.76
C ASP A 252 -12.00 -19.67 0.29
N GLY A 253 -12.19 -18.69 -0.60
CA GLY A 253 -12.00 -18.86 -2.04
C GLY A 253 -13.15 -19.55 -2.81
N PRO A 254 -13.32 -19.28 -4.12
CA PRO A 254 -12.37 -18.64 -5.01
C PRO A 254 -12.67 -17.15 -5.22
N ASN A 255 -11.57 -16.43 -5.39
CA ASN A 255 -11.43 -15.09 -5.99
C ASN A 255 -12.66 -14.60 -6.77
N PRO A 256 -13.01 -13.30 -6.67
CA PRO A 256 -14.13 -12.70 -7.36
C PRO A 256 -14.11 -13.09 -8.84
N GLY A 257 -15.31 -13.31 -9.39
CA GLY A 257 -15.48 -13.77 -10.76
C GLY A 257 -14.86 -12.79 -11.75
N GLN A 258 -14.57 -13.26 -12.96
CA GLN A 258 -14.06 -12.38 -14.02
C GLN A 258 -15.08 -11.28 -14.32
N GLY A 259 -14.66 -10.03 -14.18
CA GLY A 259 -15.42 -8.85 -14.56
C GLY A 259 -15.13 -8.38 -16.00
N PRO A 260 -15.75 -7.27 -16.43
CA PRO A 260 -15.46 -6.66 -17.72
C PRO A 260 -14.00 -6.22 -17.85
N ILE A 261 -13.52 -5.98 -19.08
CA ILE A 261 -12.20 -5.39 -19.28
C ILE A 261 -12.19 -3.97 -18.71
N SER A 262 -11.21 -3.64 -17.87
CA SER A 262 -11.01 -2.30 -17.34
C SER A 262 -10.75 -1.31 -18.47
N ALA A 263 -11.53 -0.26 -18.53
CA ALA A 263 -11.40 0.82 -19.50
C ALA A 263 -11.70 2.15 -18.81
N SER A 264 -10.85 3.16 -19.07
CA SER A 264 -11.00 4.49 -18.51
C SER A 264 -10.24 5.49 -19.37
N GLY A 265 -10.89 6.59 -19.75
CA GLY A 265 -10.28 7.57 -20.65
C GLY A 265 -10.05 7.05 -22.08
N PRO A 266 -9.05 7.58 -22.79
CA PRO A 266 -8.74 7.20 -24.17
C PRO A 266 -8.28 5.75 -24.35
N ASP A 267 -8.41 5.17 -25.55
CA ASP A 267 -7.98 3.80 -25.85
C ASP A 267 -6.50 3.52 -25.54
N TRP A 268 -5.64 4.55 -25.62
CA TRP A 268 -4.20 4.43 -25.33
C TRP A 268 -3.88 4.24 -23.85
N THR A 269 -4.85 4.33 -22.94
CA THR A 269 -4.65 4.11 -21.50
C THR A 269 -4.44 2.63 -21.13
N LYS A 270 -4.69 1.70 -22.06
CA LYS A 270 -4.34 0.27 -21.90
C LYS A 270 -2.88 0.11 -21.44
N ASN A 271 -2.66 -0.85 -20.54
CA ASN A 271 -1.38 -1.12 -19.85
C ASN A 271 -0.90 0.01 -18.92
N GLY A 272 -1.72 1.05 -18.72
CA GLY A 272 -1.48 2.09 -17.73
C GLY A 272 -2.25 1.87 -16.43
N SER A 273 -1.98 2.72 -15.44
CA SER A 273 -2.59 2.69 -14.12
C SER A 273 -2.75 4.10 -13.56
N TYR A 274 -3.78 4.36 -12.76
CA TYR A 274 -3.83 5.58 -11.98
C TYR A 274 -2.91 5.45 -10.77
N LEU A 275 -2.14 6.50 -10.51
CA LEU A 275 -1.21 6.62 -9.40
C LEU A 275 -1.72 7.72 -8.46
N VAL A 276 -1.89 7.37 -7.19
CA VAL A 276 -2.08 8.37 -6.12
C VAL A 276 -0.74 8.57 -5.45
N PHE A 277 -0.31 9.83 -5.30
CA PHE A 277 0.86 10.21 -4.51
C PHE A 277 0.41 11.09 -3.34
N ARG A 278 0.87 10.77 -2.12
CA ARG A 278 0.68 11.61 -0.92
C ARG A 278 1.98 11.73 -0.14
N LYS A 279 2.34 12.96 0.24
CA LYS A 279 3.34 13.22 1.27
C LYS A 279 2.62 13.28 2.62
N LEU A 280 2.83 12.25 3.44
CA LEU A 280 2.22 12.09 4.76
C LEU A 280 3.29 12.35 5.83
N ARG A 281 3.25 13.51 6.48
CA ARG A 281 4.10 13.82 7.65
C ARG A 281 3.61 13.03 8.86
N GLN A 282 4.53 12.46 9.61
CA GLN A 282 4.27 11.63 10.79
C GLN A 282 4.84 12.28 12.05
N ASP A 283 3.97 12.59 13.01
CA ASP A 283 4.35 13.04 14.36
C ASP A 283 4.74 11.82 15.22
N VAL A 284 5.98 11.36 15.04
CA VAL A 284 6.49 10.15 15.72
C VAL A 284 6.56 10.35 17.24
N ALA A 285 7.01 11.53 17.69
CA ALA A 285 7.12 11.82 19.11
C ALA A 285 5.74 11.84 19.78
N GLY A 286 4.77 12.52 19.17
CA GLY A 286 3.38 12.57 19.64
C GLY A 286 2.72 11.20 19.63
N PHE A 287 2.91 10.40 18.57
CA PHE A 287 2.38 9.04 18.49
C PHE A 287 2.91 8.17 19.63
N MET A 288 4.23 8.12 19.82
CA MET A 288 4.85 7.28 20.85
C MET A 288 4.46 7.71 22.26
N ALA A 289 4.40 9.02 22.52
CA ALA A 289 3.95 9.54 23.81
C ALA A 289 2.49 9.18 24.09
N SER A 290 1.62 9.28 23.08
CA SER A 290 0.21 8.89 23.19
C SER A 290 0.06 7.38 23.43
N VAL A 291 0.77 6.55 22.67
CA VAL A 291 0.76 5.10 22.86
C VAL A 291 1.20 4.72 24.27
N ALA A 292 2.28 5.33 24.78
CA ALA A 292 2.76 5.06 26.13
C ALA A 292 1.74 5.46 27.22
N ALA A 293 1.09 6.62 27.08
CA ALA A 293 0.10 7.11 28.04
C ALA A 293 -1.17 6.24 28.07
N HIS A 294 -1.72 5.91 26.90
CA HIS A 294 -2.90 5.06 26.80
C HIS A 294 -2.61 3.63 27.25
N ALA A 295 -1.50 3.03 26.81
CA ALA A 295 -1.09 1.70 27.26
C ALA A 295 -1.00 1.62 28.79
N SER A 296 -0.36 2.61 29.44
CA SER A 296 -0.27 2.67 30.90
C SER A 296 -1.64 2.79 31.58
N THR A 297 -2.58 3.52 31.00
CA THR A 297 -3.95 3.69 31.55
C THR A 297 -4.74 2.39 31.45
N LEU A 298 -4.53 1.65 30.37
CA LEU A 298 -5.25 0.41 30.05
C LEU A 298 -4.60 -0.84 30.66
N GLY A 299 -3.45 -0.70 31.32
CA GLY A 299 -2.70 -1.83 31.88
C GLY A 299 -2.02 -2.70 30.82
N LEU A 300 -1.75 -2.14 29.63
CA LEU A 300 -1.09 -2.81 28.51
C LEU A 300 0.37 -2.34 28.37
N SER A 301 1.17 -3.11 27.64
CA SER A 301 2.45 -2.61 27.14
C SER A 301 2.25 -1.68 25.94
N SER A 302 3.19 -0.77 25.70
CA SER A 302 3.14 0.13 24.54
C SER A 302 3.15 -0.62 23.21
N ASP A 303 3.88 -1.74 23.14
CA ASP A 303 3.93 -2.60 21.96
C ASP A 303 2.55 -3.21 21.65
N VAL A 304 1.86 -3.73 22.68
CA VAL A 304 0.51 -4.29 22.53
C VAL A 304 -0.50 -3.21 22.12
N TYR A 305 -0.51 -2.05 22.79
CA TYR A 305 -1.46 -1.00 22.44
C TYR A 305 -1.20 -0.46 21.02
N GLY A 306 0.06 -0.22 20.66
CA GLY A 306 0.44 0.13 19.29
C GLY A 306 -0.03 -0.93 18.29
N ALA A 307 0.15 -2.22 18.61
CA ALA A 307 -0.35 -3.31 17.79
C ALA A 307 -1.87 -3.28 17.61
N LYS A 308 -2.64 -2.91 18.63
CA LYS A 308 -4.10 -2.74 18.55
C LYS A 308 -4.47 -1.58 17.60
N LEU A 309 -3.72 -0.48 17.59
CA LEU A 309 -3.95 0.62 16.65
C LEU A 309 -3.74 0.19 15.20
N VAL A 310 -2.68 -0.58 14.95
CA VAL A 310 -2.28 -0.96 13.59
C VAL A 310 -3.01 -2.21 13.09
N GLY A 311 -3.26 -3.18 13.97
CA GLY A 311 -3.68 -4.55 13.69
C GLY A 311 -2.52 -5.55 13.58
N ARG A 312 -1.27 -5.08 13.79
CA ARG A 312 -0.03 -5.87 13.78
C ARG A 312 0.94 -5.31 14.81
N TYR A 313 1.72 -6.17 15.45
CA TYR A 313 2.89 -5.76 16.23
C TYR A 313 3.92 -5.05 15.34
N ALA A 314 4.83 -4.31 15.96
CA ALA A 314 5.86 -3.55 15.25
C ALA A 314 6.71 -4.44 14.32
N SER A 315 6.96 -5.70 14.70
CA SER A 315 7.64 -6.71 13.88
C SER A 315 6.95 -7.06 12.56
N GLY A 316 5.63 -6.80 12.47
CA GLY A 316 4.75 -7.25 11.40
C GLY A 316 3.89 -8.45 11.77
N CYS A 317 4.14 -9.13 12.91
CA CYS A 317 3.30 -10.23 13.37
C CYS A 317 1.83 -9.76 13.54
N PRO A 318 0.84 -10.46 12.96
CA PRO A 318 -0.56 -10.03 13.08
C PRO A 318 -1.13 -10.29 14.47
N LEU A 319 -2.07 -9.43 14.90
CA LEU A 319 -2.87 -9.70 16.10
C LEU A 319 -3.90 -10.83 15.89
N ALA A 320 -4.33 -11.05 14.65
CA ALA A 320 -5.20 -12.15 14.30
C ALA A 320 -4.40 -13.47 14.29
N PRO A 321 -4.89 -14.53 14.94
CA PRO A 321 -4.35 -15.87 14.77
C PRO A 321 -4.42 -16.30 13.30
N THR A 322 -3.40 -17.01 12.83
CA THR A 322 -3.36 -17.49 11.44
C THR A 322 -4.23 -18.74 11.27
N SER A 323 -5.10 -18.77 10.27
CA SER A 323 -6.22 -19.72 10.27
C SER A 323 -6.00 -21.03 9.50
N TYR A 324 -4.84 -21.22 8.88
CA TYR A 324 -4.63 -22.37 8.00
C TYR A 324 -3.84 -23.49 8.65
N GLU A 325 -4.17 -24.75 8.33
CA GLU A 325 -3.42 -25.94 8.72
C GLU A 325 -1.99 -25.83 8.20
N VAL A 326 -1.11 -25.25 9.01
CA VAL A 326 0.32 -25.37 8.80
C VAL A 326 0.62 -26.86 8.91
N ASP A 327 1.46 -27.39 8.01
CA ASP A 327 2.01 -28.72 8.18
C ASP A 327 2.87 -28.71 9.45
N LEU A 328 2.23 -28.96 10.60
CA LEU A 328 2.80 -28.91 11.94
C LEU A 328 3.97 -29.89 12.10
N SER A 329 4.11 -30.87 11.19
CA SER A 329 5.29 -31.74 11.13
C SER A 329 6.59 -30.99 10.81
N LYS A 330 6.49 -29.79 10.21
CA LYS A 330 7.61 -28.88 9.92
C LYS A 330 7.87 -27.86 11.05
N LEU A 331 6.96 -27.73 12.02
CA LEU A 331 7.07 -26.82 13.18
C LEU A 331 6.75 -27.59 14.49
N PRO A 332 7.60 -28.57 14.87
CA PRO A 332 7.31 -29.47 15.99
C PRO A 332 7.21 -28.80 17.36
N GLU A 333 7.75 -27.59 17.54
CA GLU A 333 7.65 -26.83 18.80
C GLU A 333 6.27 -26.20 19.01
N LEU A 334 5.47 -26.05 17.96
CA LEU A 334 4.09 -25.53 18.01
C LEU A 334 3.04 -26.67 18.05
N ALA A 335 3.43 -27.90 17.74
CA ALA A 335 2.56 -29.06 17.60
C ALA A 335 2.43 -29.85 18.92
N PRO A 336 1.43 -29.53 19.78
CA PRO A 336 0.26 -30.43 19.87
C PRO A 336 -1.07 -29.75 20.23
N SER A 337 -1.14 -28.41 20.28
CA SER A 337 -2.38 -27.68 20.64
C SER A 337 -2.67 -26.43 19.79
N SER A 338 -1.80 -26.10 18.82
CA SER A 338 -2.00 -24.97 17.92
C SER A 338 -2.36 -25.42 16.50
N ALA A 339 -3.65 -25.58 16.21
CA ALA A 339 -4.11 -25.84 14.84
C ALA A 339 -3.88 -24.66 13.88
N ASN A 340 -3.50 -23.49 14.42
CA ASN A 340 -3.56 -22.18 13.79
C ASN A 340 -2.17 -21.50 13.67
N GLY A 341 -1.07 -22.25 13.77
CA GLY A 341 0.30 -21.71 13.67
C GLY A 341 0.76 -20.77 14.81
N PHE A 342 -0.13 -20.34 15.70
CA PHE A 342 0.18 -19.54 16.90
C PHE A 342 0.28 -20.40 18.16
N PRO A 343 1.14 -20.07 19.13
CA PRO A 343 1.22 -20.81 20.41
C PRO A 343 -0.16 -20.99 21.07
N SER A 344 -0.41 -22.13 21.73
CA SER A 344 -1.72 -22.41 22.35
C SER A 344 -2.10 -21.49 23.51
N ALA A 345 -1.12 -20.76 24.04
CA ALA A 345 -1.30 -19.70 25.04
C ALA A 345 -1.29 -18.29 24.42
N PHE A 346 -1.48 -18.16 23.09
CA PHE A 346 -1.48 -16.86 22.44
C PHE A 346 -2.64 -16.00 22.94
N ASP A 347 -2.28 -14.88 23.57
CA ASP A 347 -3.19 -13.77 23.88
C ASP A 347 -2.66 -12.51 23.17
N PRO A 348 -3.46 -11.86 22.30
CA PRO A 348 -3.08 -10.60 21.65
C PRO A 348 -2.91 -9.42 22.63
N ASN A 349 -3.03 -9.64 23.95
CA ASN A 349 -2.76 -8.67 25.00
C ASN A 349 -1.41 -8.90 25.73
N ASP A 350 -0.73 -10.02 25.50
CA ASP A 350 0.46 -10.43 26.29
C ASP A 350 1.81 -10.02 25.67
N GLY A 351 1.81 -9.52 24.43
CA GLY A 351 3.01 -9.05 23.72
C GLY A 351 3.23 -9.74 22.38
N ASP A 352 4.22 -9.26 21.63
CA ASP A 352 4.56 -9.80 20.31
C ASP A 352 5.05 -11.25 20.41
N PRO A 353 4.28 -12.24 19.89
CA PRO A 353 4.66 -13.65 20.00
C PRO A 353 5.88 -13.98 19.13
N SER A 354 6.20 -13.17 18.12
CA SER A 354 7.33 -13.43 17.23
C SER A 354 8.70 -13.28 17.91
N VAL A 355 8.74 -12.68 19.11
CA VAL A 355 9.94 -12.64 19.95
C VAL A 355 10.38 -14.05 20.37
N GLN A 356 9.42 -14.94 20.63
CA GLN A 356 9.68 -16.34 20.97
C GLN A 356 9.52 -17.26 19.75
N HIS A 357 8.68 -16.86 18.79
CA HIS A 357 8.30 -17.62 17.61
C HIS A 357 8.58 -16.84 16.31
N PRO A 358 9.86 -16.60 15.95
CA PRO A 358 10.22 -15.79 14.79
C PRO A 358 9.68 -16.33 13.46
N GLU A 359 9.33 -17.62 13.39
CA GLU A 359 8.65 -18.25 12.25
C GLU A 359 7.30 -17.58 11.90
N LEU A 360 6.62 -16.91 12.85
CA LEU A 360 5.39 -16.17 12.59
C LEU A 360 5.58 -15.00 11.61
N LEU A 361 6.82 -14.59 11.36
CA LEU A 361 7.17 -13.56 10.39
C LEU A 361 7.44 -14.11 8.99
N ASP A 362 7.40 -15.44 8.80
CA ASP A 362 7.57 -16.05 7.49
C ASP A 362 6.42 -15.68 6.54
N ASP A 363 6.72 -15.53 5.24
CA ASP A 363 5.74 -15.15 4.21
C ASP A 363 4.51 -16.07 4.15
N ASN A 364 4.62 -17.32 4.63
CA ASN A 364 3.52 -18.29 4.67
C ASN A 364 2.57 -18.11 5.86
N LEU A 365 2.97 -17.33 6.88
CA LEU A 365 2.22 -17.16 8.12
C LEU A 365 1.84 -15.70 8.33
N ILE A 366 2.74 -14.76 8.09
CA ILE A 366 2.58 -13.35 8.49
C ILE A 366 1.32 -12.66 7.94
N ASN A 367 0.72 -13.16 6.85
CA ASN A 367 -0.48 -12.58 6.24
C ASN A 367 -1.69 -13.53 6.16
N ASN A 368 -1.61 -14.71 6.78
CA ASN A 368 -2.57 -15.81 6.61
C ASN A 368 -3.74 -15.76 7.61
N PHE A 369 -4.62 -14.77 7.48
CA PHE A 369 -5.77 -14.54 8.36
C PHE A 369 -6.85 -13.72 7.64
N GLU A 370 -8.14 -13.95 7.92
CA GLU A 370 -9.24 -13.29 7.19
C GLU A 370 -10.29 -12.51 8.03
N TYR A 371 -10.16 -12.45 9.36
CA TYR A 371 -11.11 -11.82 10.31
C TYR A 371 -12.53 -12.41 10.42
N GLY A 372 -12.95 -13.32 9.55
CA GLY A 372 -14.28 -13.96 9.65
C GLY A 372 -14.51 -14.73 10.95
N GLN A 373 -13.44 -15.12 11.65
CA GLN A 373 -13.50 -15.73 13.00
C GLN A 373 -13.45 -14.71 14.14
N ASP A 374 -13.32 -13.42 13.83
CA ASP A 374 -13.20 -12.31 14.78
C ASP A 374 -14.16 -11.15 14.43
N LEU A 375 -15.34 -11.44 13.86
CA LEU A 375 -16.36 -10.40 13.56
C LEU A 375 -16.70 -9.51 14.78
N PRO A 376 -16.75 -10.03 16.03
CA PRO A 376 -16.95 -9.17 17.19
C PRO A 376 -15.75 -8.27 17.55
N GLY A 377 -14.60 -8.41 16.88
CA GLY A 377 -13.41 -7.56 17.08
C GLY A 377 -12.72 -7.79 18.42
N THR A 378 -12.67 -9.04 18.87
CA THR A 378 -12.09 -9.45 20.16
C THR A 378 -10.58 -9.59 20.13
N TRP A 379 -10.00 -9.94 18.99
CA TRP A 379 -8.54 -10.03 18.83
C TRP A 379 -7.99 -8.76 18.22
N VAL A 380 -8.59 -8.33 17.12
CA VAL A 380 -8.20 -7.16 16.34
C VAL A 380 -9.32 -6.13 16.41
N PRO A 381 -9.07 -4.91 16.93
CA PRO A 381 -10.06 -3.84 16.87
C PRO A 381 -10.60 -3.67 15.46
N ARG A 382 -11.91 -3.50 15.29
CA ARG A 382 -12.51 -3.24 13.97
C ARG A 382 -12.05 -1.92 13.35
N ALA A 383 -11.64 -0.98 14.20
CA ALA A 383 -11.02 0.28 13.80
C ALA A 383 -9.50 0.20 13.56
N ALA A 384 -8.85 -0.95 13.79
CA ALA A 384 -7.42 -1.09 13.54
C ALA A 384 -7.08 -0.81 12.08
N HIS A 385 -5.94 -0.16 11.84
CA HIS A 385 -5.57 0.37 10.53
C HIS A 385 -5.68 -0.67 9.40
N ILE A 386 -5.08 -1.85 9.57
CA ILE A 386 -5.10 -2.87 8.50
C ILE A 386 -6.48 -3.50 8.29
N ARG A 387 -7.36 -3.51 9.30
CA ARG A 387 -8.73 -4.03 9.22
C ARG A 387 -9.67 -3.04 8.56
N LYS A 388 -9.48 -1.73 8.81
CA LYS A 388 -10.15 -0.67 8.05
C LYS A 388 -9.69 -0.61 6.59
N ALA A 389 -8.39 -0.69 6.35
CA ALA A 389 -7.80 -0.56 5.01
C ALA A 389 -8.09 -1.77 4.10
N TYR A 390 -8.13 -2.98 4.67
CA TYR A 390 -8.59 -4.19 4.00
C TYR A 390 -9.39 -5.06 4.97
N PRO A 391 -10.74 -4.98 4.94
CA PRO A 391 -11.58 -5.70 5.89
C PRO A 391 -11.67 -7.21 5.68
N ARG A 392 -11.09 -7.77 4.60
CA ARG A 392 -11.09 -9.22 4.34
C ARG A 392 -12.51 -9.82 4.43
N ASP A 393 -12.71 -10.86 5.24
CA ASP A 393 -14.00 -11.54 5.48
C ASP A 393 -14.87 -10.83 6.54
N GLU A 394 -14.70 -9.52 6.74
CA GLU A 394 -15.62 -8.78 7.60
C GLU A 394 -17.05 -8.85 7.05
N GLU A 395 -18.02 -8.91 7.97
CA GLU A 395 -19.45 -8.93 7.66
C GLU A 395 -20.20 -7.93 8.55
N PHE A 396 -21.36 -7.47 8.08
CA PHE A 396 -22.26 -6.68 8.92
C PHE A 396 -22.95 -7.58 9.95
N LEU A 397 -23.07 -7.08 11.19
CA LEU A 397 -23.69 -7.81 12.28
C LEU A 397 -25.03 -7.16 12.65
N LEU A 398 -26.01 -7.98 12.99
CA LEU A 398 -27.25 -7.55 13.63
C LEU A 398 -26.98 -7.19 15.10
N ALA A 399 -27.96 -6.52 15.73
CA ALA A 399 -27.85 -6.10 17.14
C ALA A 399 -27.70 -7.28 18.13
N ASP A 400 -28.08 -8.49 17.74
CA ASP A 400 -27.90 -9.71 18.53
C ASP A 400 -26.53 -10.40 18.31
N GLY A 401 -25.67 -9.80 17.48
CA GLY A 401 -24.32 -10.29 17.17
C GLY A 401 -24.29 -11.37 16.08
N THR A 402 -25.43 -11.72 15.48
CA THR A 402 -25.46 -12.63 14.33
C THR A 402 -25.15 -11.89 13.03
N VAL A 403 -24.63 -12.60 12.04
CA VAL A 403 -24.37 -12.04 10.70
C VAL A 403 -25.68 -11.59 10.06
N ASP A 404 -25.70 -10.36 9.53
CA ASP A 404 -26.82 -9.89 8.71
C ASP A 404 -26.91 -10.76 7.45
N PRO A 405 -28.01 -11.49 7.22
CA PRO A 405 -28.18 -12.32 6.03
C PRO A 405 -28.16 -11.53 4.71
N ASN A 406 -28.23 -10.19 4.77
CA ASN A 406 -28.09 -9.29 3.63
C ASN A 406 -26.75 -8.54 3.63
N SER A 407 -25.77 -8.98 4.43
CA SER A 407 -24.44 -8.37 4.44
C SER A 407 -23.87 -8.34 3.03
N ALA A 408 -23.68 -7.13 2.50
CA ALA A 408 -22.96 -6.92 1.25
C ALA A 408 -21.44 -6.82 1.47
N LEU A 409 -21.01 -6.70 2.74
CA LEU A 409 -19.61 -6.76 3.13
C LEU A 409 -19.21 -8.22 3.27
N GLN A 410 -18.24 -8.62 2.45
CA GLN A 410 -17.65 -9.95 2.36
C GLN A 410 -16.36 -9.83 1.53
N GLU A 411 -15.50 -10.84 1.55
CA GLU A 411 -14.18 -10.75 0.92
C GLU A 411 -14.22 -10.38 -0.56
N SER A 412 -15.08 -11.04 -1.33
CA SER A 412 -15.15 -10.80 -2.77
C SER A 412 -15.58 -9.37 -3.11
N PHE A 413 -16.28 -8.68 -2.20
CA PHE A 413 -16.54 -7.24 -2.28
C PHE A 413 -15.33 -6.42 -1.83
N THR A 414 -14.74 -6.70 -0.66
CA THR A 414 -13.62 -5.92 -0.13
C THR A 414 -12.40 -5.98 -1.06
N GLN A 415 -12.17 -7.13 -1.71
CA GLN A 415 -11.14 -7.33 -2.71
C GLN A 415 -11.29 -6.38 -3.93
N THR A 416 -12.51 -5.94 -4.28
CA THR A 416 -12.72 -4.97 -5.39
C THR A 416 -12.18 -3.57 -5.09
N ARG A 417 -11.77 -3.33 -3.84
CA ARG A 417 -11.27 -2.04 -3.36
C ARG A 417 -9.76 -2.02 -3.12
N ARG A 418 -9.08 -3.13 -3.41
CA ARG A 418 -7.65 -3.31 -3.11
C ARG A 418 -6.80 -2.30 -3.88
N LEU A 419 -5.66 -1.96 -3.28
CA LEU A 419 -4.67 -1.02 -3.79
C LEU A 419 -3.31 -1.72 -3.85
N LEU A 420 -2.51 -1.45 -4.89
CA LEU A 420 -1.09 -1.85 -4.92
C LEU A 420 -0.24 -0.70 -4.35
N ARG A 421 0.30 -0.86 -3.14
CA ARG A 421 1.06 0.20 -2.45
C ARG A 421 2.56 0.13 -2.80
N ARG A 422 3.20 1.29 -2.98
CA ARG A 422 4.65 1.46 -3.23
C ARG A 422 5.25 2.57 -2.38
N GLY A 423 4.76 2.70 -1.14
CA GLY A 423 5.23 3.73 -0.23
C GLY A 423 6.70 3.58 0.15
N ILE A 424 7.34 4.69 0.51
CA ILE A 424 8.68 4.72 1.08
C ILE A 424 8.76 5.82 2.14
N ALA A 425 9.49 5.58 3.23
CA ALA A 425 9.69 6.58 4.27
C ALA A 425 10.50 7.78 3.75
N TYR A 426 10.42 8.91 4.43
CA TYR A 426 11.30 10.06 4.23
C TYR A 426 11.67 10.69 5.57
N GLY A 427 12.77 11.44 5.59
CA GLY A 427 13.29 12.08 6.80
C GLY A 427 14.05 11.13 7.72
N ALA A 428 14.91 11.69 8.56
CA ALA A 428 15.69 10.90 9.52
C ALA A 428 14.76 10.31 10.61
N PRO A 429 14.96 9.03 11.01
CA PRO A 429 14.19 8.43 12.08
C PRO A 429 14.41 9.18 13.41
N LEU A 430 13.38 9.25 14.24
CA LEU A 430 13.48 9.86 15.56
C LEU A 430 14.36 8.99 16.46
N ALA A 431 15.40 9.58 17.05
CA ALA A 431 16.25 8.89 18.01
C ALA A 431 15.50 8.73 19.35
N LEU A 432 15.15 7.49 19.71
CA LEU A 432 14.45 7.22 20.96
C LEU A 432 15.42 7.28 22.17
N PRO A 433 14.97 7.80 23.33
CA PRO A 433 15.76 7.75 24.56
C PRO A 433 16.13 6.32 24.96
N LYS A 434 17.37 6.13 25.46
CA LYS A 434 17.85 4.81 25.92
C LYS A 434 17.37 4.45 27.32
N ASP A 435 17.16 5.46 28.17
CA ASP A 435 16.81 5.27 29.56
C ASP A 435 15.27 5.26 29.72
N PRO A 436 14.69 4.18 30.29
CA PRO A 436 13.26 4.09 30.54
C PRO A 436 12.74 5.28 31.36
N GLY A 437 11.59 5.82 30.95
CA GLY A 437 10.95 6.97 31.62
C GLY A 437 11.47 8.34 31.20
N THR A 438 12.47 8.41 30.31
CA THR A 438 12.86 9.68 29.68
C THR A 438 11.77 10.12 28.69
N PRO A 439 11.22 11.34 28.78
CA PRO A 439 10.22 11.81 27.84
C PRO A 439 10.76 11.82 26.40
N ILE A 440 9.94 11.34 25.47
CA ILE A 440 10.22 11.46 24.04
C ILE A 440 9.94 12.91 23.64
N GLN A 441 10.92 13.56 23.01
CA GLN A 441 10.81 14.94 22.53
C GLN A 441 10.78 14.93 21.01
N ASP A 442 9.92 15.77 20.43
CA ASP A 442 10.00 16.08 19.00
C ASP A 442 11.30 16.84 18.72
N ASP A 443 12.01 16.43 17.68
CA ASP A 443 13.24 17.06 17.22
C ASP A 443 13.00 18.01 16.04
N ASP A 444 11.73 18.29 15.73
CA ASP A 444 11.23 19.18 14.68
C ASP A 444 11.67 18.78 13.25
N VAL A 445 12.21 17.58 13.06
CA VAL A 445 12.60 17.09 11.73
C VAL A 445 11.36 16.67 10.93
N ASP A 446 11.32 17.09 9.67
CA ASP A 446 10.29 16.65 8.72
C ASP A 446 10.53 15.19 8.32
N ARG A 447 9.58 14.33 8.68
CA ARG A 447 9.62 12.88 8.45
C ARG A 447 8.24 12.32 8.21
N GLY A 448 8.19 11.21 7.51
CA GLY A 448 6.96 10.44 7.36
C GLY A 448 7.03 9.43 6.24
N LEU A 449 5.92 9.33 5.49
CA LEU A 449 5.74 8.40 4.39
C LEU A 449 5.40 9.14 3.10
N LEU A 450 6.13 8.82 2.03
CA LEU A 450 5.70 9.11 0.66
C LEU A 450 4.81 7.93 0.24
N PHE A 451 3.51 8.10 0.39
CA PHE A 451 2.53 7.06 0.04
C PHE A 451 2.27 7.08 -1.46
N LEU A 452 2.39 5.91 -2.08
CA LEU A 452 2.04 5.68 -3.46
C LEU A 452 1.10 4.48 -3.56
N CYS A 453 0.04 4.59 -4.36
CA CYS A 453 -0.74 3.41 -4.74
C CYS A 453 -1.25 3.44 -6.18
N TYR A 454 -1.40 2.23 -6.73
CA TYR A 454 -1.86 1.97 -8.09
C TYR A 454 -3.21 1.27 -8.11
N GLN A 455 -4.08 1.70 -9.04
CA GLN A 455 -5.46 1.25 -9.17
C GLN A 455 -6.03 1.53 -10.57
N LYS A 456 -7.16 0.89 -10.92
CA LYS A 456 -7.92 1.20 -12.15
C LYS A 456 -8.83 2.42 -12.02
N SER A 457 -9.23 2.79 -10.80
CA SER A 457 -10.12 3.92 -10.53
C SER A 457 -9.79 4.54 -9.18
N ILE A 458 -9.58 5.85 -9.17
CA ILE A 458 -9.28 6.61 -7.94
C ILE A 458 -10.54 6.67 -7.07
N GLU A 459 -11.68 7.04 -7.65
CA GLU A 459 -12.96 7.13 -6.96
C GLU A 459 -13.38 5.79 -6.33
N SER A 460 -13.33 4.68 -7.08
CA SER A 460 -13.88 3.41 -6.61
C SER A 460 -12.95 2.60 -5.71
N GLN A 461 -11.68 2.99 -5.58
CA GLN A 461 -10.69 2.28 -4.76
C GLN A 461 -10.07 3.22 -3.72
N PHE A 462 -9.18 4.14 -4.11
CA PHE A 462 -8.46 4.96 -3.14
C PHE A 462 -9.38 5.92 -2.35
N GLU A 463 -10.20 6.73 -3.05
CA GLU A 463 -11.14 7.64 -2.37
C GLU A 463 -12.19 6.85 -1.59
N PHE A 464 -12.67 5.73 -2.15
CA PHE A 464 -13.62 4.87 -1.47
C PHE A 464 -13.08 4.32 -0.14
N VAL A 465 -11.87 3.76 -0.14
CA VAL A 465 -11.22 3.21 1.06
C VAL A 465 -11.02 4.32 2.10
N GLN A 466 -10.46 5.46 1.69
CA GLN A 466 -10.21 6.58 2.59
C GLN A 466 -11.53 7.07 3.22
N LYS A 467 -12.54 7.37 2.39
CA LYS A 467 -13.80 7.97 2.86
C LYS A 467 -14.69 6.99 3.62
N THR A 468 -14.89 5.81 3.03
CA THR A 468 -15.98 4.90 3.42
C THR A 468 -15.55 3.96 4.53
N TRP A 469 -14.24 3.69 4.63
CA TRP A 469 -13.68 2.78 5.62
C TRP A 469 -12.82 3.51 6.64
N ILE A 470 -11.73 4.14 6.20
CA ILE A 470 -10.73 4.78 7.08
C ILE A 470 -11.36 5.91 7.91
N ASP A 471 -12.01 6.88 7.26
CA ASP A 471 -12.55 8.09 7.89
C ASP A 471 -13.96 7.88 8.50
N ASN A 472 -14.57 6.71 8.32
CA ASN A 472 -15.95 6.45 8.73
C ASN A 472 -16.03 5.81 10.13
N PRO A 473 -16.54 6.50 11.16
CA PRO A 473 -16.63 5.93 12.51
C PRO A 473 -17.66 4.80 12.64
N ASP A 474 -18.54 4.64 11.66
CA ASP A 474 -19.60 3.64 11.64
C ASP A 474 -19.29 2.46 10.71
N PHE A 475 -18.02 2.25 10.37
CA PHE A 475 -17.58 1.12 9.55
C PHE A 475 -16.60 0.22 10.31
N PRO A 476 -16.75 -1.12 10.24
CA PRO A 476 -17.84 -1.86 9.61
C PRO A 476 -19.15 -1.82 10.42
N GLN A 477 -19.11 -1.61 11.73
CA GLN A 477 -20.31 -1.44 12.57
C GLN A 477 -20.41 -0.02 13.11
N SER A 478 -21.63 0.41 13.45
CA SER A 478 -21.84 1.72 14.06
C SER A 478 -21.14 1.83 15.41
N GLY A 479 -20.41 2.94 15.61
CA GLY A 479 -19.67 3.21 16.84
C GLY A 479 -18.33 2.47 17.00
N ASP A 480 -17.83 1.80 15.95
CA ASP A 480 -16.50 1.17 15.98
C ASP A 480 -15.36 2.18 16.06
N GLY A 481 -15.59 3.37 15.52
CA GLY A 481 -14.64 4.47 15.48
C GLY A 481 -13.85 4.57 14.17
N GLU A 482 -13.03 5.60 14.06
CA GLU A 482 -12.19 5.87 12.89
C GLU A 482 -10.85 5.13 12.97
N ASP A 483 -10.17 5.03 11.82
CA ASP A 483 -8.78 4.61 11.78
C ASP A 483 -7.89 5.52 12.67
N PRO A 484 -7.12 4.97 13.62
CA PRO A 484 -6.35 5.77 14.58
C PRO A 484 -5.06 6.36 14.00
N LEU A 485 -4.63 5.96 12.80
CA LEU A 485 -3.38 6.39 12.19
C LEU A 485 -3.60 7.47 11.13
N ILE A 486 -4.39 7.16 10.10
CA ILE A 486 -4.45 7.93 8.86
C ILE A 486 -5.81 8.60 8.61
N SER A 487 -6.81 8.37 9.45
CA SER A 487 -8.04 9.16 9.38
C SER A 487 -7.71 10.65 9.48
N GLN A 488 -8.41 11.45 8.70
CA GLN A 488 -8.21 12.90 8.65
C GLN A 488 -9.37 13.70 9.29
N THR A 489 -10.19 13.03 10.11
CA THR A 489 -11.20 13.70 10.95
C THR A 489 -10.54 14.47 12.11
N LYS A 490 -11.33 15.15 12.96
CA LYS A 490 -10.75 16.00 14.03
C LYS A 490 -10.19 15.18 15.20
N SER A 491 -10.70 13.98 15.42
CA SER A 491 -10.30 13.06 16.49
C SER A 491 -10.69 11.66 16.09
N ALA A 492 -9.81 10.68 16.33
CA ALA A 492 -10.16 9.27 16.14
C ALA A 492 -10.72 8.73 17.45
N THR A 493 -11.97 8.30 17.43
CA THR A 493 -12.45 7.35 18.44
C THR A 493 -12.15 5.94 17.97
N MET A 494 -11.85 5.01 18.87
CA MET A 494 -11.79 3.59 18.51
C MET A 494 -12.19 2.71 19.69
N THR A 495 -12.87 1.60 19.39
CA THR A 495 -13.16 0.57 20.40
C THR A 495 -12.07 -0.49 20.43
N CYS A 496 -11.37 -0.60 21.55
CA CYS A 496 -10.28 -1.56 21.77
C CYS A 496 -10.74 -2.73 22.66
N PRO A 497 -10.54 -4.00 22.25
CA PRO A 497 -10.73 -5.17 23.09
C PRO A 497 -9.52 -5.34 24.03
N ILE A 498 -9.79 -5.44 25.34
CA ILE A 498 -8.79 -5.52 26.40
C ILE A 498 -9.29 -6.52 27.45
N HIS A 499 -8.59 -7.65 27.60
CA HIS A 499 -8.89 -8.68 28.60
C HIS A 499 -10.38 -9.09 28.70
N GLY A 500 -11.05 -9.24 27.55
CA GLY A 500 -12.47 -9.63 27.49
C GLY A 500 -13.49 -8.50 27.73
N ALA A 501 -13.03 -7.26 27.92
CA ALA A 501 -13.85 -6.05 27.90
C ALA A 501 -13.54 -5.20 26.66
N SER A 502 -14.40 -4.24 26.35
CA SER A 502 -14.18 -3.24 25.29
C SER A 502 -14.11 -1.85 25.91
N THR A 503 -13.08 -1.10 25.55
CA THR A 503 -12.90 0.30 26.00
C THR A 503 -12.84 1.21 24.79
N THR A 504 -13.60 2.30 24.81
CA THR A 504 -13.53 3.33 23.77
C THR A 504 -12.44 4.33 24.12
N GLU A 505 -11.43 4.40 23.26
CA GLU A 505 -10.31 5.33 23.37
C GLU A 505 -10.52 6.50 22.41
N THR A 506 -10.02 7.68 22.79
CA THR A 506 -9.96 8.85 21.91
C THR A 506 -8.51 9.24 21.73
N LEU A 507 -8.05 9.26 20.48
CA LEU A 507 -6.67 9.53 20.10
C LEU A 507 -6.59 10.83 19.29
N SER A 508 -5.45 11.51 19.44
CA SER A 508 -5.06 12.54 18.47
C SER A 508 -4.67 11.86 17.15
N HIS A 509 -4.81 12.57 16.03
CA HIS A 509 -4.24 12.09 14.77
C HIS A 509 -2.75 12.43 14.69
N PHE A 510 -1.95 11.51 14.18
CA PHE A 510 -0.48 11.66 14.09
C PHE A 510 0.03 11.83 12.66
N VAL A 511 -0.85 11.71 11.67
CA VAL A 511 -0.52 11.87 10.25
C VAL A 511 -1.14 13.15 9.68
N VAL A 512 -0.32 13.95 8.99
CA VAL A 512 -0.73 15.17 8.28
C VAL A 512 -0.40 15.02 6.81
N THR A 513 -1.36 15.29 5.93
CA THR A 513 -1.10 15.38 4.50
C THR A 513 -0.52 16.74 4.17
N GLU A 514 0.72 16.74 3.69
CA GLU A 514 1.41 17.98 3.29
C GLU A 514 1.46 18.17 1.78
N GLY A 515 0.88 17.26 1.02
CA GLY A 515 0.88 17.34 -0.42
C GLY A 515 0.41 16.06 -1.07
N GLY A 516 -0.13 16.17 -2.26
CA GLY A 516 -0.48 15.02 -3.07
C GLY A 516 -1.02 15.43 -4.42
N GLU A 517 -1.11 14.46 -5.32
CA GLU A 517 -1.78 14.62 -6.61
C GLU A 517 -2.13 13.24 -7.20
N TYR A 518 -3.11 13.23 -8.08
CA TYR A 518 -3.46 12.11 -8.94
C TYR A 518 -2.71 12.17 -10.26
N PHE A 519 -2.05 11.07 -10.60
CA PHE A 519 -1.33 10.89 -11.84
C PHE A 519 -1.89 9.70 -12.62
N PHE A 520 -1.65 9.69 -13.91
CA PHE A 520 -1.80 8.52 -14.76
C PHE A 520 -0.41 8.08 -15.23
N GLN A 521 -0.08 6.81 -15.00
CA GLN A 521 1.16 6.19 -15.44
C GLN A 521 0.86 5.36 -16.69
N PRO A 522 1.10 5.90 -17.90
CA PRO A 522 0.72 5.26 -19.16
C PRO A 522 1.64 4.09 -19.51
N SER A 523 1.27 3.31 -20.52
CA SER A 523 2.14 2.29 -21.11
C SER A 523 3.35 2.90 -21.82
N ILE A 524 4.40 2.09 -22.03
CA ILE A 524 5.61 2.54 -22.73
C ILE A 524 5.30 2.98 -24.17
N THR A 525 4.41 2.27 -24.88
CA THR A 525 3.95 2.70 -26.21
C THR A 525 3.13 3.99 -26.16
N ALA A 526 2.26 4.16 -25.15
CA ALA A 526 1.50 5.40 -25.00
C ALA A 526 2.39 6.62 -24.74
N LEU A 527 3.53 6.48 -24.07
CA LEU A 527 4.51 7.56 -23.95
C LEU A 527 4.97 8.10 -25.31
N LYS A 528 5.22 7.20 -26.26
CA LYS A 528 5.62 7.57 -27.64
C LYS A 528 4.49 8.25 -28.39
N LEU A 529 3.25 7.78 -28.20
CA LEU A 529 2.06 8.40 -28.77
C LEU A 529 1.87 9.83 -28.25
N ILE A 530 1.93 10.03 -26.93
CA ILE A 530 1.83 11.36 -26.30
C ILE A 530 2.95 12.27 -26.82
N ALA A 531 4.18 11.76 -26.94
CA ALA A 531 5.30 12.52 -27.48
C ALA A 531 5.13 12.92 -28.96
N SER A 532 4.39 12.14 -29.76
CA SER A 532 4.17 12.40 -31.19
C SER A 532 2.92 13.25 -31.50
N SER A 533 2.05 13.46 -30.51
CA SER A 533 0.74 14.12 -30.70
C SER A 533 0.80 15.58 -31.09
#